data_AF-A0A3L7X3I9-F1
#
_entry.id   AF-A0A3L7X3I9-F1
#
_cell.length_a   1.000
_cell.length_b   1.000
_cell.length_c   1.000
_cell.angle_alpha   90.00
_cell.angle_beta   90.00
_cell.angle_gamma   90.00
#
_symmetry.space_group_name_H-M   'P 1'
#
loop_
_entity.id
_entity.type
_entity.pdbx_description
1 polymer ?
#
loop_
_entity_poly.entity_id
_entity_poly.type
_entity_poly.pdbx_seq_one_letter_code
_entity_poly.pdbx_strand_id
1 'polypeptide(L)' 'MELQVTPVLLGRWFGKSAEGPSAGRRPAYAQRLAESLSQAEVGAVEALVRIQLLHQRVQWSSRTALITGKTA' A
#
# COMPACT_ATOMS: atom_id res chain seq x y z
N MET A 1 14.31 7.16 -5.29
CA MET A 1 13.67 7.05 -6.63
C MET A 1 12.46 7.97 -6.61
N GLU A 2 12.23 8.77 -7.64
CA GLU A 2 11.06 9.66 -7.67
C GLU A 2 9.83 8.86 -8.11
N LEU A 3 8.77 8.89 -7.30
CA LEU A 3 7.50 8.22 -7.57
C LEU A 3 6.40 9.27 -7.75
N GLN A 4 5.74 9.26 -8.90
CA GLN A 4 4.54 10.05 -9.10
C GLN A 4 3.32 9.30 -8.57
N VAL A 5 2.59 9.93 -7.66
CA VAL A 5 1.37 9.36 -7.09
C VAL A 5 0.21 9.63 -8.04
N THR A 6 -0.30 8.56 -8.67
CA THR A 6 -1.41 8.61 -9.62
C THR A 6 -2.68 7.98 -9.04
N PRO A 7 -3.87 8.28 -9.60
CA PRO A 7 -5.10 7.60 -9.20
C PRO A 7 -5.02 6.08 -9.31
N VAL A 8 -4.33 5.56 -10.34
CA VAL A 8 -4.11 4.12 -10.56
C VAL A 8 -3.26 3.52 -9.44
N LEU A 9 -2.21 4.23 -8.98
CA LEU A 9 -1.37 3.78 -7.88
C LEU A 9 -2.15 3.71 -6.56
N LEU A 10 -2.97 4.74 -6.26
CA LEU A 10 -3.83 4.73 -5.09
C LEU A 10 -4.88 3.62 -5.15
N GLY A 11 -5.45 3.38 -6.34
CA GLY A 11 -6.33 2.24 -6.58
C GLY A 11 -5.66 0.88 -6.34
N ARG A 12 -4.35 0.76 -6.57
CA ARG A 12 -3.60 -0.46 -6.21
C ARG A 12 -3.38 -0.61 -4.70
N TRP A 13 -3.21 0.49 -3.96
CA TRP A 13 -2.96 0.45 -2.52
C TRP A 13 -4.25 0.22 -1.72
N PHE A 14 -5.32 0.92 -2.09
CA PHE A 14 -6.59 0.90 -1.37
C PHE A 14 -7.69 0.07 -2.04
N GLY A 15 -7.48 -0.34 -3.30
CA GLY A 15 -8.40 -1.25 -3.98
C GLY A 15 -8.38 -2.65 -3.37
N LYS A 16 -9.51 -3.35 -3.51
CA LYS A 16 -9.64 -4.77 -3.16
C LYS A 16 -8.68 -5.57 -4.05
N SER A 17 -7.51 -5.95 -3.55
CA SER A 17 -6.56 -6.76 -4.34
C SER A 17 -7.03 -8.20 -4.45
N ALA A 18 -7.77 -8.47 -5.51
CA ALA A 18 -7.56 -9.60 -6.41
C ALA A 18 -8.06 -9.01 -7.75
N GLU A 19 -7.21 -8.56 -8.66
CA GLU A 19 -6.48 -9.40 -9.59
C GLU A 19 -5.50 -8.49 -10.35
N GLY A 20 -4.22 -8.87 -10.37
CA GLY A 20 -3.20 -8.24 -11.20
C GLY A 20 -2.18 -9.31 -11.57
N PRO A 21 -1.79 -9.46 -12.85
CA PRO A 21 -1.29 -10.72 -13.41
C PRO A 21 0.14 -11.13 -13.01
N SER A 22 0.77 -10.56 -11.97
CA SER A 22 2.18 -10.89 -11.65
C SER A 22 2.63 -10.67 -10.20
N ALA A 23 1.74 -10.70 -9.20
CA ALA A 23 2.20 -10.58 -7.81
C ALA A 23 1.54 -11.64 -6.93
N GLY A 24 2.31 -12.69 -6.61
CA GLY A 24 1.90 -13.69 -5.64
C GLY A 24 1.42 -13.04 -4.34
N ARG A 25 0.14 -13.28 -4.01
CA ARG A 25 -0.47 -13.23 -2.66
C ARG A 25 0.06 -12.15 -1.71
N ARG A 26 0.33 -10.93 -2.17
CA ARG A 26 0.73 -9.82 -1.28
C ARG A 26 -0.55 -9.06 -0.90
N PRO A 27 -0.93 -8.99 0.40
CA PRO A 27 -2.12 -8.26 0.81
C PRO A 27 -2.01 -6.80 0.36
N ALA A 28 -3.13 -6.23 -0.10
CA ALA A 28 -3.23 -4.81 -0.41
C ALA A 28 -2.85 -3.99 0.83
N TYR A 29 -2.37 -2.76 0.62
CA TYR A 29 -2.05 -1.87 1.73
C TYR A 29 -3.27 -1.63 2.63
N ALA A 30 -4.47 -1.44 2.05
CA ALA A 30 -5.72 -1.39 2.81
C ALA A 30 -6.02 -2.66 3.62
N GLN A 31 -5.69 -3.85 3.09
CA GLN A 31 -5.90 -5.10 3.80
C GLN A 31 -4.96 -5.23 5.00
N ARG A 32 -3.72 -4.73 4.90
CA ARG A 32 -2.82 -4.65 6.06
C ARG A 32 -3.27 -3.63 7.09
N LEU A 33 -3.75 -2.46 6.67
CA LEU A 33 -4.28 -1.47 7.59
C LEU A 33 -5.48 -2.03 8.37
N ALA A 34 -6.34 -2.82 7.72
CA ALA A 34 -7.48 -3.47 8.36
C ALA A 34 -7.10 -4.50 9.44
N GLU A 35 -5.83 -4.95 9.52
CA GLU A 35 -5.35 -5.81 10.62
C GLU A 35 -5.23 -5.03 11.95
N SER A 36 -5.14 -3.70 11.90
CA SER A 36 -4.92 -2.85 13.08
C SER A 36 -5.90 -1.69 13.20
N LEU A 37 -6.66 -1.39 12.15
CA LEU A 37 -7.59 -0.27 12.07
C LEU A 37 -8.99 -0.75 11.67
N SER A 38 -10.00 -0.04 12.15
CA SER A 38 -11.37 -0.21 11.67
C SER A 38 -11.51 0.24 10.21
N GLN A 39 -12.53 -0.26 9.51
CA GLN A 39 -12.77 0.12 8.11
C GLN A 39 -12.96 1.64 7.93
N ALA A 40 -13.55 2.33 8.92
CA ALA A 40 -13.71 3.79 8.90
C ALA A 40 -12.35 4.51 8.95
N GLU A 41 -11.43 4.04 9.78
CA GLU A 41 -10.08 4.57 9.88
C GLU A 41 -9.26 4.30 8.62
N VAL A 42 -9.41 3.12 8.00
CA VAL A 42 -8.79 2.83 6.70
C VAL A 42 -9.28 3.82 5.63
N GLY A 43 -10.59 4.12 5.61
CA GLY A 43 -11.16 5.13 4.72
C GLY A 43 -10.64 6.55 4.99
N ALA A 44 -10.45 6.91 6.26
CA ALA A 44 -9.84 8.19 6.63
C ALA A 44 -8.39 8.30 6.14
N VAL A 45 -7.60 7.22 6.28
CA VAL A 45 -6.23 7.16 5.75
C VAL A 45 -6.21 7.29 4.23
N GLU A 46 -7.11 6.60 3.52
CA GLU A 46 -7.23 6.73 2.06
C GLU A 46 -7.53 8.18 1.65
N ALA A 47 -8.50 8.81 2.31
CA ALA A 47 -8.87 10.20 2.03
C ALA A 47 -7.70 11.17 2.25
N LEU A 48 -6.96 10.99 3.36
CA LEU A 48 -5.83 11.84 3.71
C LEU A 48 -4.67 11.67 2.72
N VAL A 49 -4.37 10.43 2.33
CA VAL A 49 -3.37 10.12 1.29
C VAL A 49 -3.78 10.72 -0.05
N ARG A 50 -5.06 10.61 -0.44
CA ARG A 50 -5.57 11.23 -1.67
C ARG A 50 -5.41 12.76 -1.66
N ILE A 51 -5.80 13.41 -0.57
CA ILE A 51 -5.73 14.88 -0.47
C ILE A 51 -4.27 15.37 -0.52
N GLN A 52 -3.37 14.71 0.20
CA GLN A 52 -2.01 15.21 0.37
C GLN A 52 -1.07 14.77 -0.74
N LEU A 53 -1.25 13.57 -1.29
CA LEU A 53 -0.24 12.96 -2.17
C LEU A 53 -0.72 12.82 -3.62
N LEU A 54 -2.01 12.95 -3.94
CA LEU A 54 -2.45 12.84 -5.33
C LEU A 54 -1.76 13.87 -6.22
N HIS A 55 -1.22 13.41 -7.35
CA HIS A 55 -0.41 14.19 -8.31
C HIS A 55 0.93 14.71 -7.77
N GLN A 56 1.28 14.42 -6.52
CA GLN A 56 2.59 14.75 -5.97
C GLN A 56 3.67 13.77 -6.47
N ARG A 57 4.90 14.28 -6.52
CA ARG A 57 6.08 13.45 -6.69
C ARG A 57 6.78 13.30 -5.35
N VAL A 58 6.94 12.06 -4.90
CA VAL A 58 7.55 11.74 -3.62
C VAL A 58 8.88 11.03 -3.84
N GLN A 59 9.86 11.33 -2.98
CA GLN A 59 11.09 10.57 -2.95
C GLN A 59 10.82 9.23 -2.27
N TRP A 60 10.61 8.21 -3.10
CA TRP A 60 10.36 6.85 -2.66
C TRP A 60 11.68 6.10 -2.44
N SER A 61 11.79 5.46 -1.28
CA SER A 61 12.90 4.59 -0.92
C SER A 61 12.35 3.30 -0.32
N SER A 62 12.62 2.17 -0.97
CA SER A 62 12.27 0.85 -0.47
C SER A 62 13.50 0.17 0.12
N ARG A 63 13.34 -0.46 1.28
CA ARG A 63 14.35 -1.35 1.88
C ARG A 63 13.84 -2.78 1.84
N THR A 64 14.65 -3.68 1.29
CA THR A 64 14.38 -5.12 1.32
C THR A 64 15.22 -5.72 2.44
N ALA A 65 14.57 -6.39 3.40
CA ALA A 65 15.24 -7.12 4.47
C ALA A 65 15.03 -8.62 4.28
N LEU A 66 16.09 -9.41 4.43
CA LEU A 66 16.03 -10.87 4.45
C LEU A 66 15.73 -11.32 5.88
N ILE A 67 14.61 -12.02 6.09
CA ILE A 67 14.27 -12.63 7.37
C ILE A 67 14.68 -14.11 7.31
N THR A 68 15.60 -14.52 8.18
CA THR A 68 15.97 -15.93 8.36
C THR A 68 15.29 -16.46 9.62
N GLY A 69 14.58 -17.59 9.52
CA GLY A 69 14.03 -18.31 10.66
C GLY A 69 14.92 -19.49 11.02
N LYS A 70 15.19 -19.72 12.32
CA LYS A 70 15.74 -20.99 12.80
C LYS A 70 14.58 -21.90 13.19
N THR A 71 14.50 -23.08 12.59
CA THR A 71 13.72 -24.20 13.11
C THR A 71 14.48 -24.79 14.30
N ALA A 72 13.88 -24.77 15.49
CA ALA A 72 14.33 -25.48 16.67
C ALA A 72 13.75 -26.88 16.69
#